data_AF-A0A961XRA5-F1
#
_entry.id   AF-A0A961XRA5-F1
#
_cell.length_a   1.000
_cell.length_b   1.000
_cell.length_c   1.000
_cell.angle_alpha   90.00
_cell.angle_beta   90.00
_cell.angle_gamma   90.00
#
_symmetry.space_group_name_H-M   'P 1'
#
loop_
_entity.id
_entity.type
_entity.pdbx_description
1 polymer ?
#
loop_
_entity_poly.entity_id
_entity_poly.type
_entity_poly.pdbx_seq_one_letter_code
_entity_poly.pdbx_strand_id
1 'polypeptide(L)'
;MTARPLSNIRVLDFGHYLSGPMVAMMLADLGAEVIRIDPPGGPRWHDPAFDMLSRGKRSLVLDLKSPAGRQTALDMVARADVVIDNFRPGVMERLGLGPSDLRAANAGIVSLSLPGFASGDPEFAGLAAWEAVIAARTGQFTDMGLNRQLMGINPSFTPLGLASAYGAAFGAMSVLFALGARGRMGGGHIEVPLASALFEGLVYNCERIEDYPARYKSPREVELDRRHAAGIALDLSYSDLGAFLDPFYRTYRCADGRGFYVVSCSIRTHPRRVLHVLGLDDLAAGLPDFDAYLDRRDWPDEWTMRNYPVGDRDRKRIADAMEAAFLARPSWEWEALFGAAKAPASAQRSTREWLSDPHALASGLVLEVNDPRHGKMRQLGNLAWLLGDEGAMEKRPGPVADEFRSDLPAMLAEAPRKVRSGNARGGWLDGLKVVDLTNVIAGPTIGSTLSRFGAEVTSVQPVSPSVDPWNAIVFGLHAHRGKK
;
A
#
# COMPACT_ATOMS: atom_id res chain seq x y z
N MET A 1 11.77 -5.18 29.11
CA MET A 1 10.73 -5.13 28.05
C MET A 1 10.66 -3.71 27.53
N THR A 2 11.04 -3.50 26.27
CA THR A 2 10.78 -2.23 25.57
C THR A 2 9.28 -2.12 25.34
N ALA A 3 8.62 -1.12 25.94
CA ALA A 3 7.21 -0.85 25.66
C ALA A 3 7.04 -0.53 24.16
N ARG A 4 5.97 -1.05 23.54
CA ARG A 4 5.68 -0.78 22.12
C ARG A 4 5.33 0.71 21.91
N PRO A 5 5.50 1.26 20.69
CA PRO A 5 5.40 2.70 20.46
C PRO A 5 4.07 3.35 20.87
N LEU A 6 2.96 2.60 20.84
CA LEU A 6 1.63 3.10 21.19
C LEU A 6 1.09 2.54 22.52
N SER A 7 1.92 1.95 23.38
CA SER A 7 1.48 1.33 24.65
C SER A 7 0.72 2.25 25.63
N ASN A 8 0.76 3.57 25.43
CA ASN A 8 0.05 4.57 26.21
C ASN A 8 -1.15 5.22 25.48
N ILE A 9 -1.48 4.74 24.28
CA ILE A 9 -2.53 5.27 23.42
C ILE A 9 -3.76 4.40 23.50
N ARG A 10 -4.92 5.03 23.71
CA ARG A 10 -6.24 4.37 23.66
C ARG A 10 -7.02 4.78 22.43
N VAL A 11 -7.59 3.80 21.73
CA VAL A 11 -8.34 3.98 20.48
C VAL A 11 -9.76 3.44 20.64
N LEU A 12 -10.75 4.23 20.23
CA LEU A 12 -12.12 3.76 20.04
C LEU A 12 -12.35 3.51 18.55
N ASP A 13 -12.63 2.27 18.20
CA ASP A 13 -12.86 1.81 16.83
C ASP A 13 -14.36 1.61 16.60
N PHE A 14 -15.01 2.59 15.97
CA PHE A 14 -16.39 2.49 15.48
C PHE A 14 -16.45 1.93 14.06
N GLY A 15 -15.30 1.57 13.49
CA GLY A 15 -15.19 1.09 12.13
C GLY A 15 -15.88 -0.25 11.92
N HIS A 16 -16.26 -0.49 10.67
CA HIS A 16 -16.92 -1.72 10.24
C HIS A 16 -16.36 -2.21 8.90
N TYR A 17 -16.53 -3.49 8.63
CA TYR A 17 -15.97 -4.16 7.45
C TYR A 17 -14.43 -4.11 7.40
N LEU A 18 -13.84 -3.36 6.46
CA LEU A 18 -12.43 -3.50 6.09
C LEU A 18 -11.54 -2.34 6.56
N SER A 19 -11.72 -1.13 6.02
CA SER A 19 -10.77 -0.01 6.20
C SER A 19 -10.59 0.44 7.66
N GLY A 20 -11.67 0.80 8.36
CA GLY A 20 -11.62 1.24 9.76
C GLY A 20 -11.03 0.17 10.68
N PRO A 21 -11.57 -1.07 10.68
CA PRO A 21 -11.01 -2.16 11.46
C PRO A 21 -9.55 -2.46 11.14
N MET A 22 -9.13 -2.33 9.88
CA MET A 22 -7.73 -2.51 9.51
C MET A 22 -6.83 -1.46 10.16
N VAL A 23 -7.18 -0.15 10.13
CA VAL A 23 -6.41 0.90 10.83
C VAL A 23 -6.25 0.56 12.31
N ALA A 24 -7.37 0.26 12.96
CA ALA A 24 -7.38 -0.04 14.38
C ALA A 24 -6.53 -1.28 14.73
N MET A 25 -6.51 -2.29 13.85
CA MET A 25 -5.59 -3.45 13.99
C MET A 25 -4.13 -3.02 13.89
N MET A 26 -3.76 -2.15 12.93
CA MET A 26 -2.39 -1.65 12.80
C MET A 26 -1.93 -0.92 14.07
N LEU A 27 -2.82 -0.11 14.66
CA LEU A 27 -2.53 0.60 15.91
C LEU A 27 -2.40 -0.37 17.11
N ALA A 28 -3.25 -1.40 17.19
CA ALA A 28 -3.15 -2.45 18.20
C ALA A 28 -1.84 -3.24 18.07
N ASP A 29 -1.42 -3.55 16.83
CA ASP A 29 -0.15 -4.22 16.55
C ASP A 29 1.06 -3.40 17.02
N LEU A 30 0.95 -2.06 17.02
CA LEU A 30 1.93 -1.13 17.57
C LEU A 30 1.74 -0.86 19.08
N GLY A 31 0.83 -1.57 19.75
CA GLY A 31 0.66 -1.59 21.20
C GLY A 31 -0.48 -0.75 21.76
N ALA A 32 -1.31 -0.10 20.93
CA ALA A 32 -2.44 0.69 21.42
C ALA A 32 -3.51 -0.19 22.10
N GLU A 33 -4.15 0.32 23.14
CA GLU A 33 -5.38 -0.28 23.67
C GLU A 33 -6.54 0.08 22.74
N VAL A 34 -7.05 -0.91 22.00
CA VAL A 34 -8.12 -0.69 21.02
C VAL A 34 -9.42 -1.32 21.49
N ILE A 35 -10.45 -0.49 21.61
CA ILE A 35 -11.80 -0.90 22.00
C ILE A 35 -12.71 -0.71 20.78
N ARG A 36 -13.12 -1.83 20.18
CA ARG A 36 -14.09 -1.89 19.08
C ARG A 36 -15.50 -1.71 19.64
N ILE A 37 -16.27 -0.80 19.05
CA ILE A 37 -17.65 -0.52 19.44
C ILE A 37 -18.59 -1.18 18.44
N ASP A 38 -19.29 -2.23 18.87
CA ASP A 38 -20.26 -2.95 18.07
C ASP A 38 -21.69 -2.45 18.36
N PRO A 39 -22.59 -2.41 17.36
CA PRO A 39 -24.00 -2.14 17.62
C PRO A 39 -24.67 -3.33 18.34
N PRO A 40 -25.89 -3.16 18.89
CA PRO A 40 -26.69 -4.28 19.37
C PRO A 40 -26.86 -5.36 18.28
N GLY A 41 -26.61 -6.62 18.64
CA GLY A 41 -26.54 -7.73 17.70
C GLY A 41 -25.13 -8.04 17.16
N GLY A 42 -24.14 -7.21 17.48
CA GLY A 42 -22.74 -7.42 17.12
C GLY A 42 -22.35 -6.88 15.74
N PRO A 43 -21.13 -7.20 15.27
CA PRO A 43 -20.66 -6.77 13.96
C PRO A 43 -21.51 -7.38 12.83
N ARG A 44 -21.74 -6.61 11.76
CA ARG A 44 -22.57 -7.04 10.62
C ARG A 44 -21.86 -7.98 9.65
N TRP A 45 -20.54 -8.02 9.68
CA TRP A 45 -19.74 -8.86 8.79
C TRP A 45 -19.28 -10.11 9.55
N HIS A 46 -19.87 -11.25 9.21
CA HIS A 46 -19.55 -12.54 9.81
C HIS A 46 -18.62 -13.31 8.87
N ASP A 47 -17.34 -12.96 8.89
CA ASP A 47 -16.31 -13.55 8.02
C ASP A 47 -15.00 -13.72 8.81
N PRO A 48 -14.26 -14.83 8.65
CA PRO A 48 -12.97 -15.02 9.33
C PRO A 48 -11.96 -13.88 9.09
N ALA A 49 -12.06 -13.18 7.96
CA ALA A 49 -11.25 -12.00 7.69
C ALA A 49 -11.53 -10.87 8.70
N PHE A 50 -12.78 -10.68 9.12
CA PHE A 50 -13.12 -9.69 10.15
C PHE A 50 -12.53 -10.04 11.51
N ASP A 51 -12.48 -11.33 11.86
CA ASP A 51 -11.87 -11.81 13.10
C ASP A 51 -10.34 -11.58 13.09
N MET A 52 -9.69 -11.81 11.95
CA MET A 52 -8.28 -11.41 11.75
C MET A 52 -8.10 -9.90 11.92
N LEU A 53 -8.94 -9.06 11.30
CA LEU A 53 -8.90 -7.59 11.44
C LEU A 53 -9.26 -7.10 12.85
N SER A 54 -9.75 -7.99 13.70
CA SER A 54 -10.12 -7.68 15.08
C SER A 54 -9.07 -8.15 16.08
N ARG A 55 -7.98 -8.79 15.64
CA ARG A 55 -6.88 -9.18 16.52
C ARG A 55 -6.31 -7.98 17.28
N GLY A 56 -5.87 -8.22 18.51
CA GLY A 56 -5.35 -7.19 19.40
C GLY A 56 -6.41 -6.27 20.02
N LYS A 57 -7.68 -6.34 19.59
CA LYS A 57 -8.76 -5.48 20.09
C LYS A 57 -9.55 -6.14 21.21
N ARG A 58 -10.30 -5.30 21.92
CA ARG A 58 -11.39 -5.68 22.84
C ARG A 58 -12.70 -5.18 22.25
N SER A 59 -13.84 -5.81 22.50
CA SER A 59 -15.13 -5.35 21.96
C SER A 59 -16.11 -4.92 23.05
N LEU A 60 -16.89 -3.88 22.78
CA LEU A 60 -17.98 -3.40 23.61
C LEU A 60 -19.23 -3.18 22.74
N VAL A 61 -20.36 -3.74 23.15
CA VAL A 61 -21.65 -3.54 22.46
C VAL A 61 -22.31 -2.27 22.99
N LEU A 62 -22.56 -1.26 22.17
CA LEU A 62 -23.27 -0.05 22.61
C LEU A 62 -24.40 0.31 21.64
N ASP A 63 -25.59 0.56 22.19
CA ASP A 63 -26.67 1.19 21.43
C ASP A 63 -26.46 2.70 21.35
N LEU A 64 -25.74 3.14 20.32
CA LEU A 64 -25.46 4.55 20.07
C LEU A 64 -26.71 5.38 19.69
N LYS A 65 -27.85 4.73 19.42
CA LYS A 65 -29.13 5.44 19.20
C LYS A 65 -29.83 5.78 20.50
N SER A 66 -29.49 5.09 21.59
CA SER A 66 -30.02 5.40 22.92
C SER A 66 -29.26 6.60 23.53
N PRO A 67 -29.93 7.51 24.26
CA PRO A 67 -29.26 8.61 24.95
C PRO A 67 -28.16 8.11 25.91
N ALA A 68 -28.40 7.01 26.61
CA ALA A 68 -27.44 6.41 27.55
C ALA A 68 -26.20 5.84 26.84
N GLY A 69 -26.39 5.12 25.72
CA GLY A 69 -25.28 4.57 24.95
C GLY A 69 -24.43 5.67 24.29
N ARG A 70 -25.07 6.73 23.79
CA ARG A 70 -24.36 7.92 23.28
C ARG A 70 -23.55 8.61 24.38
N GLN A 71 -24.15 8.83 25.55
CA GLN A 71 -23.44 9.46 26.68
C GLN A 71 -22.24 8.61 27.11
N THR A 72 -22.43 7.29 27.22
CA THR A 72 -21.34 6.35 27.52
C THR A 72 -20.20 6.46 26.50
N ALA A 73 -20.52 6.55 25.20
CA ALA A 73 -19.51 6.72 24.15
C ALA A 73 -18.75 8.05 24.30
N LEU A 74 -19.44 9.16 24.59
CA LEU A 74 -18.78 10.46 24.85
C LEU A 74 -17.89 10.42 26.09
N ASP A 75 -18.32 9.74 27.16
CA ASP A 75 -17.51 9.56 28.37
C ASP A 75 -16.26 8.71 28.10
N MET A 76 -16.35 7.74 27.18
CA MET A 76 -15.19 7.00 26.71
C MET A 76 -14.27 7.88 25.84
N VAL A 77 -14.82 8.71 24.95
CA VAL A 77 -14.05 9.67 24.13
C VAL A 77 -13.26 10.64 25.00
N ALA A 78 -13.84 11.09 26.11
CA ALA A 78 -13.16 11.92 27.11
C ALA A 78 -11.86 11.29 27.66
N ARG A 79 -11.70 9.97 27.53
CA ARG A 79 -10.57 9.17 28.03
C ARG A 79 -9.76 8.48 26.93
N ALA A 80 -10.12 8.68 25.67
CA ALA A 80 -9.44 8.14 24.51
C ALA A 80 -8.42 9.12 23.92
N ASP A 81 -7.51 8.62 23.09
CA ASP A 81 -6.58 9.42 22.30
C ASP A 81 -7.01 9.51 20.83
N VAL A 82 -7.64 8.45 20.33
CA VAL A 82 -8.06 8.32 18.93
C VAL A 82 -9.48 7.78 18.83
N VAL A 83 -10.25 8.32 17.88
CA VAL A 83 -11.53 7.75 17.42
C VAL A 83 -11.39 7.42 15.94
N ILE A 84 -11.84 6.24 15.52
CA ILE A 84 -11.83 5.80 14.13
C ILE A 84 -13.25 5.45 13.70
N ASP A 85 -13.66 5.93 12.53
CA ASP A 85 -14.82 5.44 11.81
C ASP A 85 -14.54 5.34 10.29
N ASN A 86 -15.39 4.62 9.58
CA ASN A 86 -15.40 4.56 8.13
C ASN A 86 -16.82 4.65 7.58
N PHE A 87 -17.66 5.44 8.24
CA PHE A 87 -19.03 5.63 7.83
C PHE A 87 -19.13 6.62 6.67
N ARG A 88 -20.31 6.67 6.04
CA ARG A 88 -20.62 7.77 5.12
C ARG A 88 -20.64 9.11 5.90
N PRO A 89 -20.24 10.22 5.26
CA PRO A 89 -20.36 11.55 5.83
C PRO A 89 -21.75 11.81 6.44
N GLY A 90 -21.80 12.45 7.62
CA GLY A 90 -23.05 12.75 8.33
C GLY A 90 -23.57 11.64 9.24
N VAL A 91 -23.02 10.41 9.22
CA VAL A 91 -23.48 9.32 10.09
C VAL A 91 -23.11 9.58 11.55
N MET A 92 -21.85 9.96 11.83
CA MET A 92 -21.39 10.21 13.19
C MET A 92 -22.09 11.40 13.83
N GLU A 93 -22.38 12.45 13.06
CA GLU A 93 -23.17 13.61 13.48
C GLU A 93 -24.59 13.21 13.89
N ARG A 94 -25.25 12.34 13.11
CA ARG A 94 -26.58 11.83 13.47
C ARG A 94 -26.57 10.96 14.73
N LEU A 95 -25.42 10.35 15.04
CA LEU A 95 -25.21 9.61 16.28
C LEU A 95 -24.82 10.53 17.45
N GLY A 96 -24.63 11.84 17.22
CA GLY A 96 -24.13 12.81 18.21
C GLY A 96 -22.70 12.53 18.65
N LEU A 97 -21.89 12.00 17.73
CA LEU A 97 -20.47 11.72 17.87
C LEU A 97 -19.70 12.37 16.71
N GLY A 98 -20.22 13.47 16.15
CA GLY A 98 -19.57 14.19 15.06
C GLY A 98 -18.28 14.89 15.53
N PRO A 99 -17.47 15.44 14.62
CA PRO A 99 -16.19 16.08 14.97
C PRO A 99 -16.30 17.14 16.08
N SER A 100 -17.37 17.94 16.07
CA SER A 100 -17.65 18.93 17.11
C SER A 100 -17.94 18.31 18.47
N ASP A 101 -18.74 17.23 18.51
CA ASP A 101 -19.10 16.52 19.74
C ASP A 101 -17.87 15.84 20.35
N LEU A 102 -17.06 15.17 19.52
CA LEU A 102 -15.82 14.53 19.93
C LEU A 102 -14.84 15.55 20.52
N ARG A 103 -14.67 16.70 19.87
CA ARG A 103 -13.80 17.77 20.34
C ARG A 103 -14.32 18.41 21.63
N ALA A 104 -15.64 18.53 21.80
CA ALA A 104 -16.24 19.02 23.03
C ALA A 104 -15.99 18.07 24.21
N ALA A 105 -16.09 16.76 23.99
CA ALA A 105 -15.77 15.74 24.99
C ALA A 105 -14.26 15.68 25.30
N ASN A 106 -13.41 15.88 24.29
CA ASN A 106 -11.96 15.82 24.41
C ASN A 106 -11.26 16.70 23.37
N ALA A 107 -10.81 17.90 23.76
CA ALA A 107 -10.13 18.82 22.86
C ALA A 107 -8.78 18.32 22.30
N GLY A 108 -8.22 17.25 22.88
CA GLY A 108 -7.01 16.58 22.42
C GLY A 108 -7.25 15.32 21.58
N ILE A 109 -8.51 15.01 21.23
CA ILE A 109 -8.83 13.80 20.45
C ILE A 109 -8.32 13.91 19.01
N VAL A 110 -7.72 12.84 18.49
CA VAL A 110 -7.48 12.66 17.06
C VAL A 110 -8.61 11.79 16.51
N SER A 111 -9.51 12.35 15.71
CA SER A 111 -10.56 11.55 15.06
C SER A 111 -10.21 11.32 13.60
N LEU A 112 -10.38 10.09 13.12
CA LEU A 112 -10.18 9.68 11.73
C LEU A 112 -11.48 9.12 11.16
N SER A 113 -11.90 9.65 10.00
CA SER A 113 -12.97 9.07 9.18
C SER A 113 -12.42 8.59 7.84
N LEU A 114 -12.89 7.44 7.39
CA LEU A 114 -12.51 6.82 6.10
C LEU A 114 -13.73 6.66 5.17
N PRO A 115 -14.39 7.75 4.75
CA PRO A 115 -15.54 7.66 3.86
C PRO A 115 -15.10 7.20 2.46
N GLY A 116 -16.02 6.68 1.65
CA GLY A 116 -15.67 6.28 0.29
C GLY A 116 -15.23 7.46 -0.60
N PHE A 117 -15.93 8.58 -0.48
CA PHE A 117 -15.61 9.88 -1.10
C PHE A 117 -15.58 10.96 -0.01
N ALA A 118 -14.86 12.05 -0.24
CA ALA A 118 -14.69 13.12 0.75
C ALA A 118 -16.03 13.74 1.16
N SER A 119 -16.13 14.25 2.39
CA SER A 119 -17.38 14.90 2.86
C SER A 119 -17.73 16.16 2.05
N GLY A 120 -16.72 16.84 1.51
CA GLY A 120 -16.86 18.00 0.63
C GLY A 120 -17.10 17.65 -0.85
N ASP A 121 -17.17 16.37 -1.23
CA ASP A 121 -17.45 15.96 -2.60
C ASP A 121 -18.91 16.33 -2.96
N PRO A 122 -19.14 17.17 -3.99
CA PRO A 122 -20.47 17.69 -4.29
C PRO A 122 -21.45 16.64 -4.83
N GLU A 123 -20.95 15.53 -5.39
CA GLU A 123 -21.77 14.53 -6.09
C GLU A 123 -21.77 13.19 -5.36
N PHE A 124 -20.62 12.77 -4.84
CA PHE A 124 -20.40 11.40 -4.37
C PHE A 124 -20.27 11.26 -2.86
N ALA A 125 -20.29 12.35 -2.07
CA ALA A 125 -20.22 12.27 -0.61
C ALA A 125 -21.32 11.37 -0.01
N GLY A 126 -22.52 11.36 -0.60
CA GLY A 126 -23.65 10.53 -0.17
C GLY A 126 -23.63 9.09 -0.68
N LEU A 127 -22.71 8.74 -1.59
CA LEU A 127 -22.72 7.45 -2.29
C LEU A 127 -22.36 6.29 -1.34
N ALA A 128 -23.07 5.17 -1.48
CA ALA A 128 -22.70 3.91 -0.83
C ALA A 128 -21.51 3.27 -1.55
N ALA A 129 -20.32 3.79 -1.27
CA ALA A 129 -19.09 3.50 -1.98
C ALA A 129 -18.35 2.28 -1.41
N TRP A 130 -18.77 1.09 -1.82
CA TRP A 130 -18.04 -0.17 -1.59
C TRP A 130 -16.82 -0.27 -2.52
N GLU A 131 -15.90 -1.20 -2.23
CA GLU A 131 -14.68 -1.45 -3.03
C GLU A 131 -14.94 -1.42 -4.54
N ALA A 132 -15.87 -2.23 -5.03
CA ALA A 132 -16.16 -2.31 -6.46
C ALA A 132 -16.79 -1.04 -7.04
N VAL A 133 -17.54 -0.28 -6.24
CA VAL A 133 -18.11 1.01 -6.66
C VAL A 133 -17.00 2.04 -6.83
N ILE A 134 -16.07 2.11 -5.88
CA ILE A 134 -14.89 2.98 -5.95
C ILE A 134 -14.04 2.57 -7.16
N ALA A 135 -13.73 1.29 -7.30
CA ALA A 135 -12.94 0.75 -8.40
C ALA A 135 -13.55 1.08 -9.77
N ALA A 136 -14.87 0.91 -9.93
CA ALA A 136 -15.57 1.26 -11.17
C ALA A 136 -15.54 2.76 -11.46
N ARG A 137 -15.72 3.60 -10.44
CA ARG A 137 -15.74 5.07 -10.59
C ARG A 137 -14.38 5.66 -10.90
N THR A 138 -13.31 5.04 -10.43
CA THR A 138 -11.93 5.56 -10.51
C THR A 138 -11.12 5.00 -11.69
N GLY A 139 -11.79 4.33 -12.65
CA GLY A 139 -11.13 3.71 -13.81
C GLY A 139 -10.30 2.47 -13.46
N GLN A 140 -10.38 1.98 -12.21
CA GLN A 140 -9.57 0.88 -11.74
C GLN A 140 -9.82 -0.41 -12.54
N PHE A 141 -11.06 -0.69 -12.92
CA PHE A 141 -11.39 -1.90 -13.69
C PHE A 141 -11.00 -1.85 -15.16
N THR A 142 -10.82 -0.65 -15.73
CA THR A 142 -10.62 -0.47 -17.17
C THR A 142 -9.17 -0.15 -17.50
N ASP A 143 -8.51 0.65 -16.67
CA ASP A 143 -7.27 1.34 -17.04
C ASP A 143 -6.04 0.87 -16.23
N MET A 144 -6.22 -0.11 -15.33
CA MET A 144 -5.14 -0.57 -14.43
C MET A 144 -4.02 -1.39 -15.08
N GLY A 145 -4.08 -1.69 -16.37
CA GLY A 145 -3.02 -2.48 -16.99
C GLY A 145 -3.10 -2.56 -18.50
N LEU A 146 -2.10 -2.00 -19.16
CA LEU A 146 -1.94 -2.00 -20.62
C LEU A 146 -2.05 -3.41 -21.22
N ASN A 147 -1.53 -4.44 -20.51
CA ASN A 147 -1.67 -5.83 -20.92
C ASN A 147 -3.14 -6.24 -21.06
N ARG A 148 -3.96 -5.94 -20.05
CA ARG A 148 -5.37 -6.33 -20.03
C ARG A 148 -6.19 -5.56 -21.05
N GLN A 149 -5.88 -4.27 -21.22
CA GLN A 149 -6.47 -3.46 -22.28
C GLN A 149 -6.19 -4.07 -23.65
N LEU A 150 -4.92 -4.32 -23.99
CA LEU A 150 -4.51 -4.93 -25.25
C LEU A 150 -5.11 -6.32 -25.50
N MET A 151 -5.41 -7.08 -24.44
CA MET A 151 -6.09 -8.38 -24.50
C MET A 151 -7.63 -8.29 -24.55
N GLY A 152 -8.21 -7.09 -24.47
CA GLY A 152 -9.67 -6.91 -24.44
C GLY A 152 -10.32 -7.34 -23.12
N ILE A 153 -9.54 -7.49 -22.05
CA ILE A 153 -10.04 -7.90 -20.73
C ILE A 153 -10.54 -6.64 -20.01
N ASN A 154 -11.80 -6.28 -20.26
CA ASN A 154 -12.46 -5.14 -19.66
C ASN A 154 -13.97 -5.42 -19.42
N PRO A 155 -14.51 -5.25 -18.20
CA PRO A 155 -13.83 -4.86 -16.95
C PRO A 155 -12.93 -5.97 -16.37
N SER A 156 -11.83 -5.55 -15.74
CA SER A 156 -10.93 -6.42 -15.01
C SER A 156 -11.05 -6.22 -13.50
N PHE A 157 -11.65 -7.21 -12.84
CA PHE A 157 -11.81 -7.20 -11.40
C PHE A 157 -10.55 -7.66 -10.67
N THR A 158 -10.30 -7.05 -9.51
CA THR A 158 -9.31 -7.52 -8.53
C THR A 158 -10.05 -8.04 -7.30
N PRO A 159 -9.66 -9.20 -6.73
CA PRO A 159 -10.20 -9.66 -5.46
C PRO A 159 -9.63 -8.90 -4.26
N LEU A 160 -8.62 -8.03 -4.46
CA LEU A 160 -8.00 -7.24 -3.40
C LEU A 160 -8.80 -5.96 -3.14
N GLY A 161 -9.16 -5.72 -1.88
CA GLY A 161 -9.77 -4.45 -1.44
C GLY A 161 -8.76 -3.32 -1.39
N LEU A 162 -8.30 -2.86 -2.56
CA LEU A 162 -7.22 -1.88 -2.67
C LEU A 162 -7.58 -0.54 -2.05
N ALA A 163 -8.82 -0.06 -2.23
CA ALA A 163 -9.23 1.23 -1.70
C ALA A 163 -9.17 1.23 -0.17
N SER A 164 -9.71 0.19 0.47
CA SER A 164 -9.59 0.00 1.92
C SER A 164 -8.16 -0.20 2.39
N ALA A 165 -7.33 -0.96 1.67
CA ALA A 165 -5.95 -1.22 2.08
C ALA A 165 -5.10 0.06 2.07
N TYR A 166 -5.15 0.84 0.99
CA TYR A 166 -4.48 2.14 0.94
C TYR A 166 -5.09 3.12 1.93
N GLY A 167 -6.42 3.15 2.05
CA GLY A 167 -7.11 3.99 3.03
C GLY A 167 -6.67 3.68 4.46
N ALA A 168 -6.50 2.41 4.80
CA ALA A 168 -6.01 2.01 6.11
C ALA A 168 -4.55 2.41 6.35
N ALA A 169 -3.67 2.21 5.36
CA ALA A 169 -2.27 2.62 5.46
C ALA A 169 -2.14 4.14 5.67
N PHE A 170 -2.82 4.94 4.85
CA PHE A 170 -2.79 6.40 4.99
C PHE A 170 -3.53 6.89 6.24
N GLY A 171 -4.61 6.22 6.65
CA GLY A 171 -5.32 6.50 7.90
C GLY A 171 -4.43 6.30 9.12
N ALA A 172 -3.77 5.14 9.21
CA ALA A 172 -2.81 4.85 10.29
C ALA A 172 -1.65 5.86 10.30
N MET A 173 -1.07 6.15 9.13
CA MET A 173 -0.02 7.17 8.98
C MET A 173 -0.48 8.55 9.49
N SER A 174 -1.67 8.99 9.08
CA SER A 174 -2.21 10.30 9.44
C SER A 174 -2.50 10.40 10.94
N VAL A 175 -3.00 9.34 11.55
CA VAL A 175 -3.18 9.24 13.01
C VAL A 175 -1.83 9.34 13.73
N LEU A 176 -0.80 8.64 13.27
CA LEU A 176 0.54 8.70 13.87
C LEU A 176 1.14 10.12 13.78
N PHE A 177 1.03 10.77 12.62
CA PHE A 177 1.50 12.16 12.44
C PHE A 177 0.74 13.12 13.35
N ALA A 178 -0.60 13.03 13.39
CA ALA A 178 -1.41 13.87 14.25
C ALA A 178 -1.12 13.65 15.74
N LEU A 179 -0.93 12.39 16.18
CA LEU A 179 -0.54 12.08 17.56
C LEU A 179 0.84 12.68 17.92
N GLY A 180 1.80 12.62 16.99
CA GLY A 180 3.12 13.25 17.16
C GLY A 180 3.04 14.77 17.24
N ALA A 181 2.19 15.39 16.43
CA ALA A 181 1.98 16.84 16.39
C ALA A 181 1.06 17.36 17.51
N ARG A 182 0.29 16.50 18.16
CA ARG A 182 -0.80 16.83 19.10
C ARG A 182 -0.39 17.78 20.22
N GLY A 183 0.84 17.66 20.72
CA GLY A 183 1.35 18.58 21.76
C GLY A 183 1.41 20.04 21.31
N ARG A 184 1.68 20.28 20.02
CA ARG A 184 1.80 21.62 19.43
C ARG A 184 0.51 22.11 18.78
N MET A 185 -0.26 21.19 18.20
CA MET A 185 -1.42 21.52 17.35
C MET A 185 -2.78 21.18 17.99
N GLY A 186 -2.80 20.47 19.12
CA GLY A 186 -4.02 19.96 19.71
C GLY A 186 -4.59 18.74 18.99
N GLY A 187 -5.82 18.37 19.34
CA GLY A 187 -6.60 17.36 18.62
C GLY A 187 -7.14 17.88 17.29
N GLY A 188 -7.75 17.00 16.49
CA GLY A 188 -8.28 17.37 15.19
C GLY A 188 -9.02 16.23 14.51
N HIS A 189 -9.73 16.59 13.44
CA HIS A 189 -10.42 15.66 12.57
C HIS A 189 -9.65 15.44 11.27
N ILE A 190 -9.52 14.18 10.88
CA ILE A 190 -8.80 13.72 9.70
C ILE A 190 -9.80 12.94 8.84
N GLU A 191 -9.89 13.29 7.56
CA GLU A 191 -10.56 12.46 6.57
C GLU A 191 -9.53 11.82 5.65
N VAL A 192 -9.65 10.51 5.42
CA VAL A 192 -8.92 9.79 4.38
C VAL A 192 -9.95 9.12 3.47
N PRO A 193 -10.40 9.80 2.41
CA PRO A 193 -11.35 9.22 1.46
C PRO A 193 -10.76 8.01 0.75
N LEU A 194 -11.47 6.89 0.71
CA LEU A 194 -10.97 5.64 0.13
C LEU A 194 -10.70 5.77 -1.38
N ALA A 195 -11.50 6.56 -2.11
CA ALA A 195 -11.24 6.87 -3.51
C ALA A 195 -9.91 7.61 -3.68
N SER A 196 -9.65 8.65 -2.88
CA SER A 196 -8.38 9.40 -2.92
C SER A 196 -7.19 8.51 -2.55
N ALA A 197 -7.35 7.62 -1.57
CA ALA A 197 -6.32 6.68 -1.18
C ALA A 197 -5.99 5.68 -2.30
N LEU A 198 -7.00 5.17 -3.01
CA LEU A 198 -6.80 4.31 -4.16
C LEU A 198 -6.00 5.03 -5.27
N PHE A 199 -6.29 6.31 -5.53
CA PHE A 199 -5.62 7.11 -6.55
C PHE A 199 -4.10 7.23 -6.33
N GLU A 200 -3.64 7.34 -5.08
CA GLU A 200 -2.19 7.32 -4.78
C GLU A 200 -1.54 5.98 -5.21
N GLY A 201 -2.27 4.86 -5.11
CA GLY A 201 -1.84 3.57 -5.64
C GLY A 201 -1.90 3.46 -7.16
N LEU A 202 -2.69 4.31 -7.82
CA LEU A 202 -2.85 4.36 -9.28
C LEU A 202 -1.95 5.40 -9.95
N VAL A 203 -0.99 6.00 -9.23
CA VAL A 203 -0.17 7.13 -9.72
C VAL A 203 0.40 6.91 -11.13
N TYR A 204 0.86 5.70 -11.46
CA TYR A 204 1.39 5.38 -12.80
C TYR A 204 0.32 5.45 -13.90
N ASN A 205 -0.90 5.02 -13.62
CA ASN A 205 -2.00 4.98 -14.59
C ASN A 205 -2.77 6.31 -14.66
N CYS A 206 -2.65 7.15 -13.63
CA CYS A 206 -3.38 8.41 -13.52
C CYS A 206 -2.52 9.65 -13.81
N GLU A 207 -1.21 9.49 -14.01
CA GLU A 207 -0.35 10.56 -14.49
C GLU A 207 -0.57 10.76 -16.00
N ARG A 208 -0.93 11.99 -16.39
CA ARG A 208 -1.05 12.39 -17.78
C ARG A 208 -0.07 13.52 -18.06
N ILE A 209 0.93 13.26 -18.89
CA ILE A 209 1.89 14.25 -19.36
C ILE A 209 1.57 14.54 -20.83
N GLU A 210 1.17 15.77 -21.12
CA GLU A 210 0.97 16.22 -22.50
C GLU A 210 2.32 16.32 -23.23
N ASP A 211 2.35 15.93 -24.51
CA ASP A 211 3.52 15.99 -25.39
C ASP A 211 4.80 15.31 -24.87
N TYR A 212 4.63 14.26 -24.07
CA TYR A 212 5.75 13.52 -23.51
C TYR A 212 6.53 12.69 -24.56
N PRO A 213 7.88 12.69 -24.58
CA PRO A 213 8.64 12.14 -25.70
C PRO A 213 8.40 10.64 -25.96
N ALA A 214 8.14 10.29 -27.22
CA ALA A 214 7.79 8.92 -27.63
C ALA A 214 8.79 7.84 -27.20
N ARG A 215 10.08 8.17 -27.05
CA ARG A 215 11.16 7.23 -26.63
C ARG A 215 10.91 6.56 -25.29
N TYR A 216 10.03 7.15 -24.51
CA TYR A 216 9.74 6.75 -23.15
C TYR A 216 8.38 6.06 -23.03
N LYS A 217 7.60 6.02 -24.11
CA LYS A 217 6.42 5.17 -24.17
C LYS A 217 6.88 3.72 -24.17
N SER A 218 6.24 2.88 -23.36
CA SER A 218 6.46 1.44 -23.44
C SER A 218 5.96 0.90 -24.78
N PRO A 219 6.48 -0.24 -25.26
CA PRO A 219 6.00 -0.87 -26.49
C PRO A 219 4.49 -1.17 -26.47
N ARG A 220 3.93 -1.38 -25.26
CA ARG A 220 2.50 -1.60 -25.05
C ARG A 220 1.67 -0.33 -25.26
N GLU A 221 2.16 0.82 -24.79
CA GLU A 221 1.50 2.12 -25.05
C GLU A 221 1.49 2.43 -26.55
N VAL A 222 2.64 2.22 -27.22
CA VAL A 222 2.74 2.41 -28.67
C VAL A 222 1.76 1.51 -29.43
N GLU A 223 1.66 0.24 -29.05
CA GLU A 223 0.70 -0.68 -29.69
C GLU A 223 -0.76 -0.30 -29.41
N LEU A 224 -1.06 0.16 -28.19
CA LEU A 224 -2.41 0.61 -27.84
C LEU A 224 -2.82 1.84 -28.68
N ASP A 225 -1.94 2.84 -28.78
CA ASP A 225 -2.14 4.02 -29.62
C ASP A 225 -2.34 3.63 -31.09
N ARG A 226 -1.51 2.72 -31.60
CA ARG A 226 -1.60 2.24 -32.99
C ARG A 226 -2.93 1.54 -33.27
N ARG A 227 -3.36 0.65 -32.37
CA ARG A 227 -4.64 -0.07 -32.53
C ARG A 227 -5.82 0.87 -32.50
N HIS A 228 -5.85 1.82 -31.57
CA HIS A 228 -6.90 2.84 -31.51
C HIS A 228 -6.94 3.69 -32.78
N ALA A 229 -5.79 4.20 -33.23
CA ALA A 229 -5.71 5.03 -34.43
C ALA A 229 -6.15 4.28 -35.70
N ALA A 230 -5.88 2.97 -35.78
CA ALA A 230 -6.20 2.13 -36.92
C ALA A 230 -7.56 1.41 -36.81
N GLY A 231 -8.30 1.57 -35.71
CA GLY A 231 -9.55 0.85 -35.45
C GLY A 231 -9.37 -0.68 -35.32
N ILE A 232 -8.20 -1.13 -34.89
CA ILE A 232 -7.89 -2.56 -34.67
C ILE A 232 -8.41 -2.98 -33.31
N ALA A 233 -9.03 -4.16 -33.23
CA ALA A 233 -9.55 -4.71 -31.98
C ALA A 233 -8.44 -4.89 -30.93
N LEU A 234 -8.78 -4.73 -29.65
CA LEU A 234 -7.89 -5.06 -28.55
C LEU A 234 -8.18 -6.51 -28.12
N ASP A 235 -7.53 -7.48 -28.75
CA ASP A 235 -7.85 -8.91 -28.66
C ASP A 235 -6.61 -9.80 -28.60
N LEU A 236 -5.47 -9.24 -28.17
CA LEU A 236 -4.22 -9.98 -28.09
C LEU A 236 -4.34 -11.18 -27.14
N SER A 237 -3.81 -12.32 -27.55
CA SER A 237 -3.57 -13.42 -26.60
C SER A 237 -2.42 -13.07 -25.67
N TYR A 238 -2.28 -13.80 -24.56
CA TYR A 238 -1.12 -13.64 -23.68
C TYR A 238 0.20 -13.95 -24.41
N SER A 239 0.16 -14.86 -25.39
CA SER A 239 1.32 -15.17 -26.24
C SER A 239 1.69 -13.97 -27.11
N ASP A 240 0.71 -13.33 -27.76
CA ASP A 240 0.93 -12.18 -28.64
C ASP A 240 1.44 -10.95 -27.88
N LEU A 241 0.99 -10.78 -26.63
CA LEU A 241 1.53 -9.75 -25.74
C LEU A 241 3.05 -9.85 -25.57
N GLY A 242 3.60 -11.06 -25.70
CA GLY A 242 5.03 -11.32 -25.56
C GLY A 242 5.90 -10.45 -26.46
N ALA A 243 5.41 -9.99 -27.62
CA ALA A 243 6.14 -9.09 -28.52
C ALA A 243 6.33 -7.67 -27.95
N PHE A 244 5.48 -7.27 -27.00
CA PHE A 244 5.43 -5.92 -26.41
C PHE A 244 5.94 -5.89 -24.96
N LEU A 245 6.24 -7.06 -24.38
CA LEU A 245 6.82 -7.14 -23.05
C LEU A 245 8.35 -7.02 -23.12
N ASP A 246 8.91 -6.26 -22.19
CA ASP A 246 10.36 -6.17 -22.05
C ASP A 246 10.92 -7.52 -21.53
N PRO A 247 12.01 -8.05 -22.09
CA PRO A 247 12.59 -9.32 -21.69
C PRO A 247 13.01 -9.36 -20.21
N PHE A 248 13.39 -8.22 -19.65
CA PHE A 248 13.79 -8.11 -18.24
C PHE A 248 12.63 -7.68 -17.33
N TYR A 249 11.40 -7.59 -17.85
CA TYR A 249 10.21 -7.22 -17.10
C TYR A 249 8.98 -8.04 -17.51
N ARG A 250 9.02 -9.36 -17.26
CA ARG A 250 7.96 -10.31 -17.60
C ARG A 250 8.08 -11.64 -16.86
N THR A 251 7.08 -12.50 -17.06
CA THR A 251 7.07 -13.88 -16.59
C THR A 251 7.64 -14.81 -17.67
N TYR A 252 8.46 -15.78 -17.25
CA TYR A 252 8.92 -16.92 -18.04
C TYR A 252 8.42 -18.24 -17.45
N ARG A 253 8.37 -19.30 -18.25
CA ARG A 253 7.99 -20.64 -17.78
C ARG A 253 9.24 -21.47 -17.47
N CYS A 254 9.29 -22.08 -16.29
CA CYS A 254 10.37 -22.99 -15.90
C CYS A 254 10.10 -24.44 -16.30
N ALA A 255 11.09 -25.33 -16.12
CA ALA A 255 10.97 -26.76 -16.45
C ALA A 255 9.84 -27.50 -15.69
N ASP A 256 9.52 -27.04 -14.47
CA ASP A 256 8.42 -27.55 -13.64
C ASP A 256 7.05 -26.94 -14.02
N GLY A 257 7.01 -26.11 -15.07
CA GLY A 257 5.82 -25.44 -15.57
C GLY A 257 5.39 -24.21 -14.76
N ARG A 258 6.11 -23.84 -13.70
CA ARG A 258 5.82 -22.66 -12.89
C ARG A 258 6.27 -21.38 -13.59
N GLY A 259 5.52 -20.31 -13.40
CA GLY A 259 5.91 -18.97 -13.83
C GLY A 259 7.03 -18.39 -12.94
N PHE A 260 8.00 -17.72 -13.56
CA PHE A 260 9.11 -17.05 -12.89
C PHE A 260 9.14 -15.59 -13.35
N TYR A 261 8.89 -14.68 -12.42
CA TYR A 261 8.76 -13.26 -12.72
C TYR A 261 10.10 -12.55 -12.59
N VAL A 262 10.55 -11.93 -13.67
CA VAL A 262 11.79 -11.14 -13.73
C VAL A 262 11.43 -9.66 -13.70
N VAL A 263 12.05 -8.90 -12.79
CA VAL A 263 11.95 -7.43 -12.69
C VAL A 263 13.35 -6.83 -12.58
N SER A 264 14.07 -6.94 -13.69
CA SER A 264 15.49 -6.61 -13.81
C SER A 264 15.76 -5.57 -14.90
N CYS A 265 14.74 -4.83 -15.32
CA CYS A 265 14.89 -3.67 -16.20
C CYS A 265 15.34 -2.42 -15.42
N SER A 266 15.72 -1.37 -16.13
CA SER A 266 15.97 0.00 -15.61
C SER A 266 17.09 0.22 -14.60
N ILE A 267 17.68 -0.83 -14.01
CA ILE A 267 18.88 -0.72 -13.18
C ILE A 267 20.07 -1.22 -14.00
N ARG A 268 21.07 -0.35 -14.20
CA ARG A 268 22.15 -0.55 -15.19
C ARG A 268 22.93 -1.88 -15.11
N THR A 269 22.91 -2.56 -13.97
CA THR A 269 23.62 -3.83 -13.78
C THR A 269 22.73 -5.06 -13.85
N HIS A 270 21.41 -4.91 -13.71
CA HIS A 270 20.51 -6.04 -13.57
C HIS A 270 20.38 -6.88 -14.85
N PRO A 271 20.21 -6.30 -16.06
CA PRO A 271 20.11 -7.08 -17.29
C PRO A 271 21.32 -8.00 -17.52
N ARG A 272 22.54 -7.49 -17.33
CA ARG A 272 23.77 -8.29 -17.47
C ARG A 272 23.83 -9.44 -16.46
N ARG A 273 23.44 -9.21 -15.20
CA ARG A 273 23.38 -10.27 -14.18
C ARG A 273 22.39 -11.35 -14.56
N VAL A 274 21.21 -10.97 -15.05
CA VAL A 274 20.20 -11.94 -15.51
C VAL A 274 20.73 -12.79 -16.65
N LEU A 275 21.31 -12.17 -17.68
CA LEU A 275 21.89 -12.91 -18.81
C LEU A 275 23.01 -13.85 -18.35
N HIS A 276 23.88 -13.40 -17.45
CA HIS A 276 24.93 -14.24 -16.88
C HIS A 276 24.37 -15.46 -16.13
N VAL A 277 23.38 -15.26 -15.25
CA VAL A 277 22.72 -16.35 -14.50
C VAL A 277 22.09 -17.38 -15.44
N LEU A 278 21.58 -16.93 -16.58
CA LEU A 278 20.98 -17.78 -17.61
C LEU A 278 22.01 -18.42 -18.55
N GLY A 279 23.32 -18.15 -18.38
CA GLY A 279 24.38 -18.65 -19.24
C GLY A 279 24.40 -18.00 -20.63
N LEU A 280 23.93 -16.76 -20.74
CA LEU A 280 23.78 -16.00 -21.98
C LEU A 280 24.84 -14.89 -22.11
N ASP A 281 26.07 -15.13 -21.63
CA ASP A 281 27.17 -14.14 -21.67
C ASP A 281 27.57 -13.75 -23.10
N ASP A 282 27.59 -14.71 -24.03
CA ASP A 282 27.88 -14.45 -25.45
C ASP A 282 26.84 -13.54 -26.10
N LEU A 283 25.56 -13.74 -25.73
CA LEU A 283 24.49 -12.84 -26.16
C LEU A 283 24.72 -11.45 -25.58
N ALA A 284 24.98 -11.35 -24.26
CA ALA A 284 25.21 -10.08 -23.57
C ALA A 284 26.39 -9.28 -24.14
N ALA A 285 27.45 -9.95 -24.60
CA ALA A 285 28.60 -9.31 -25.23
C ALA A 285 28.27 -8.62 -26.56
N GLY A 286 27.25 -9.09 -27.27
CA GLY A 286 26.80 -8.53 -28.55
C GLY A 286 25.69 -7.48 -28.43
N LEU A 287 25.25 -7.12 -27.22
CA LEU A 287 24.18 -6.13 -27.01
C LEU A 287 24.78 -4.72 -26.77
N PRO A 288 24.10 -3.64 -27.22
CA PRO A 288 24.54 -2.29 -26.95
C PRO A 288 24.62 -2.00 -25.44
N ASP A 289 25.76 -1.49 -24.98
CA ASP A 289 25.97 -1.15 -23.57
C ASP A 289 26.77 0.15 -23.42
N PHE A 290 26.05 1.26 -23.41
CA PHE A 290 26.59 2.61 -23.21
C PHE A 290 25.76 3.39 -22.19
N ASP A 291 26.26 4.55 -21.78
CA ASP A 291 25.59 5.40 -20.79
C ASP A 291 24.27 5.99 -21.34
N ALA A 292 23.16 5.64 -20.70
CA ALA A 292 21.83 6.11 -21.06
C ALA A 292 21.63 7.63 -20.82
N TYR A 293 22.52 8.28 -20.08
CA TYR A 293 22.48 9.72 -19.80
C TYR A 293 23.19 10.59 -20.85
N LEU A 294 23.81 9.99 -21.87
CA LEU A 294 24.30 10.74 -23.03
C LEU A 294 23.14 11.47 -23.71
N ASP A 295 23.42 12.63 -24.30
CA ASP A 295 22.48 13.25 -25.22
C ASP A 295 22.18 12.26 -26.35
N ARG A 296 20.90 12.15 -26.73
CA ARG A 296 20.45 11.17 -27.71
C ARG A 296 21.20 11.30 -29.04
N ARG A 297 21.62 12.52 -29.41
CA ARG A 297 22.38 12.76 -30.63
C ARG A 297 23.74 12.05 -30.64
N ASP A 298 24.26 11.75 -29.45
CA ASP A 298 25.57 11.14 -29.21
C ASP A 298 25.46 9.63 -28.91
N TRP A 299 24.26 9.05 -28.98
CA TRP A 299 24.08 7.62 -28.76
C TRP A 299 24.70 6.82 -29.91
N PRO A 300 25.55 5.82 -29.60
CA PRO A 300 26.17 4.99 -30.63
C PRO A 300 25.21 3.94 -31.21
N ASP A 301 24.06 3.70 -30.58
CA ASP A 301 23.01 2.78 -31.02
C ASP A 301 21.63 3.30 -30.59
N GLU A 302 20.55 2.69 -31.09
CA GLU A 302 19.18 3.09 -30.85
C GLU A 302 18.72 2.88 -29.40
N TRP A 303 19.35 1.95 -28.68
CA TRP A 303 19.03 1.57 -27.31
C TRP A 303 20.28 1.06 -26.56
N THR A 304 20.20 0.88 -25.24
CA THR A 304 21.30 0.34 -24.41
C THR A 304 20.74 -0.61 -23.35
N MET A 305 21.47 -1.67 -22.99
CA MET A 305 21.14 -2.55 -21.86
C MET A 305 20.96 -1.81 -20.53
N ARG A 306 21.41 -0.56 -20.43
CA ARG A 306 21.28 0.28 -19.23
C ARG A 306 19.97 1.06 -19.17
N ASN A 307 19.08 0.93 -20.14
CA ASN A 307 17.78 1.60 -20.14
C ASN A 307 16.62 0.63 -20.37
N TYR A 308 15.43 1.06 -19.96
CA TYR A 308 14.17 0.51 -20.40
C TYR A 308 13.52 1.47 -21.41
N PRO A 309 12.82 0.95 -22.45
CA PRO A 309 12.69 -0.46 -22.80
C PRO A 309 13.85 -0.98 -23.67
N VAL A 310 14.00 -2.31 -23.73
CA VAL A 310 14.83 -2.97 -24.75
C VAL A 310 14.33 -2.61 -26.15
N GLY A 311 15.27 -2.23 -27.03
CA GLY A 311 14.99 -1.81 -28.41
C GLY A 311 14.41 -2.93 -29.28
N ASP A 312 13.60 -2.54 -30.28
CA ASP A 312 12.84 -3.47 -31.12
C ASP A 312 13.72 -4.52 -31.81
N ARG A 313 14.90 -4.13 -32.29
CA ARG A 313 15.87 -5.00 -32.96
C ARG A 313 16.25 -6.24 -32.14
N ASP A 314 16.49 -6.06 -30.86
CA ASP A 314 17.06 -7.09 -29.99
C ASP A 314 16.03 -7.72 -29.03
N ARG A 315 14.86 -7.09 -28.85
CA ARG A 315 13.82 -7.53 -27.89
C ARG A 315 13.45 -8.99 -28.05
N LYS A 316 13.09 -9.40 -29.28
CA LYS A 316 12.69 -10.78 -29.56
C LYS A 316 13.84 -11.76 -29.35
N ARG A 317 15.03 -11.42 -29.84
CA ARG A 317 16.24 -12.25 -29.71
C ARG A 317 16.57 -12.53 -28.24
N ILE A 318 16.47 -11.51 -27.38
CA ILE A 318 16.71 -11.67 -25.93
C ILE A 318 15.60 -12.48 -25.28
N ALA A 319 14.33 -12.17 -25.57
CA ALA A 319 13.19 -12.88 -25.00
C ALA A 319 13.22 -14.39 -25.33
N ASP A 320 13.46 -14.75 -26.59
CA ASP A 320 13.52 -16.14 -27.05
C ASP A 320 14.67 -16.90 -26.35
N ALA A 321 15.84 -16.27 -26.22
CA ALA A 321 16.99 -16.88 -25.54
C ALA A 321 16.74 -17.09 -24.04
N MET A 322 16.14 -16.10 -23.37
CA MET A 322 15.76 -16.21 -21.96
C MET A 322 14.68 -17.27 -21.75
N GLU A 323 13.67 -17.34 -22.62
CA GLU A 323 12.63 -18.37 -22.57
C GLU A 323 13.21 -19.78 -22.68
N ALA A 324 14.11 -20.01 -23.65
CA ALA A 324 14.81 -21.28 -23.80
C ALA A 324 15.64 -21.62 -22.55
N ALA A 325 16.34 -20.64 -21.97
CA ALA A 325 17.15 -20.85 -20.77
C ALA A 325 16.29 -21.23 -19.56
N PHE A 326 15.18 -20.53 -19.30
CA PHE A 326 14.31 -20.81 -18.15
C PHE A 326 13.73 -22.24 -18.17
N LEU A 327 13.50 -22.82 -19.35
CA LEU A 327 13.02 -24.19 -19.51
C LEU A 327 14.05 -25.26 -19.10
N ALA A 328 15.31 -24.91 -18.91
CA ALA A 328 16.37 -25.87 -18.58
C ALA A 328 16.35 -26.35 -17.12
N ARG A 329 15.74 -25.59 -16.19
CA ARG A 329 15.73 -25.89 -14.75
C ARG A 329 14.37 -25.61 -14.11
N PRO A 330 14.01 -26.30 -13.01
CA PRO A 330 12.81 -25.98 -12.25
C PRO A 330 12.93 -24.63 -11.53
N SER A 331 11.79 -24.05 -11.16
CA SER A 331 11.71 -22.68 -10.63
C SER A 331 12.51 -22.48 -9.33
N TRP A 332 12.50 -23.43 -8.41
CA TRP A 332 13.23 -23.35 -7.12
C TRP A 332 14.75 -23.30 -7.30
N GLU A 333 15.28 -23.94 -8.34
CA GLU A 333 16.70 -23.89 -8.67
C GLU A 333 17.08 -22.52 -9.24
N TRP A 334 16.22 -21.97 -10.11
CA TRP A 334 16.38 -20.58 -10.56
C TRP A 334 16.31 -19.59 -9.41
N GLU A 335 15.42 -19.75 -8.43
CA GLU A 335 15.38 -18.85 -7.26
C GLU A 335 16.70 -18.85 -6.50
N ALA A 336 17.32 -20.02 -6.31
CA ALA A 336 18.63 -20.11 -5.66
C ALA A 336 19.72 -19.39 -6.47
N LEU A 337 19.77 -19.61 -7.80
CA LEU A 337 20.76 -19.00 -8.69
C LEU A 337 20.59 -17.47 -8.79
N PHE A 338 19.36 -16.99 -8.99
CA PHE A 338 19.06 -15.55 -9.02
C PHE A 338 19.34 -14.89 -7.67
N GLY A 339 19.01 -15.55 -6.56
CA GLY A 339 19.32 -15.09 -5.22
C GLY A 339 20.82 -14.93 -4.99
N ALA A 340 21.62 -15.93 -5.35
CA ALA A 340 23.09 -15.88 -5.26
C ALA A 340 23.70 -14.76 -6.11
N ALA A 341 23.13 -14.52 -7.30
CA ALA A 341 23.58 -13.47 -8.21
C ALA A 341 23.04 -12.07 -7.89
N LYS A 342 22.14 -11.93 -6.89
CA LYS A 342 21.46 -10.68 -6.55
C LYS A 342 20.74 -10.08 -7.77
N ALA A 343 20.06 -10.94 -8.54
CA ALA A 343 19.22 -10.57 -9.67
C ALA A 343 17.74 -10.59 -9.25
N PRO A 344 16.99 -9.47 -9.34
CA PRO A 344 15.60 -9.44 -8.88
C PRO A 344 14.67 -10.26 -9.77
N ALA A 345 14.29 -11.43 -9.26
CA ALA A 345 13.28 -12.30 -9.82
C ALA A 345 12.81 -13.31 -8.77
N SER A 346 11.64 -13.91 -8.96
CA SER A 346 11.15 -14.98 -8.07
C SER A 346 10.10 -15.85 -8.76
N ALA A 347 9.95 -17.07 -8.27
CA ALA A 347 8.91 -17.98 -8.69
C ALA A 347 7.53 -17.51 -8.21
N GLN A 348 6.52 -17.64 -9.08
CA GLN A 348 5.14 -17.31 -8.74
C GLN A 348 4.55 -18.35 -7.80
N ARG A 349 3.99 -17.90 -6.69
CA ARG A 349 3.36 -18.72 -5.66
C ARG A 349 1.87 -18.41 -5.57
N SER A 350 1.08 -19.40 -5.18
CA SER A 350 -0.28 -19.18 -4.70
C SER A 350 -0.28 -18.63 -3.27
N THR A 351 -1.36 -17.94 -2.88
CA THR A 351 -1.54 -17.51 -1.49
C THR A 351 -1.50 -18.68 -0.50
N ARG A 352 -1.97 -19.86 -0.90
CA ARG A 352 -1.95 -21.07 -0.06
C ARG A 352 -0.52 -21.56 0.22
N GLU A 353 0.33 -21.53 -0.80
CA GLU A 353 1.76 -21.83 -0.66
C GLU A 353 2.41 -20.80 0.26
N TRP A 354 2.16 -19.51 0.04
CA TRP A 354 2.75 -18.44 0.86
C TRP A 354 2.34 -18.51 2.33
N LEU A 355 1.08 -18.79 2.64
CA LEU A 355 0.59 -18.97 4.01
C LEU A 355 1.21 -20.18 4.74
N SER A 356 1.82 -21.10 3.99
CA SER A 356 2.47 -22.31 4.51
C SER A 356 3.99 -22.25 4.36
N ASP A 357 4.54 -21.15 3.84
CA ASP A 357 5.95 -21.03 3.51
C ASP A 357 6.81 -20.95 4.79
N PRO A 358 7.81 -21.84 4.97
CA PRO A 358 8.63 -21.84 6.18
C PRO A 358 9.34 -20.52 6.44
N HIS A 359 9.76 -19.81 5.40
CA HIS A 359 10.41 -18.50 5.52
C HIS A 359 9.40 -17.44 5.94
N ALA A 360 8.20 -17.41 5.35
CA ALA A 360 7.15 -16.48 5.75
C ALA A 360 6.75 -16.65 7.23
N LEU A 361 6.75 -17.89 7.72
CA LEU A 361 6.48 -18.21 9.12
C LEU A 361 7.63 -17.83 10.04
N ALA A 362 8.85 -18.20 9.69
CA ALA A 362 10.03 -17.88 10.49
C ALA A 362 10.30 -16.36 10.57
N SER A 363 9.97 -15.61 9.50
CA SER A 363 10.14 -14.16 9.46
C SER A 363 8.99 -13.37 10.10
N GLY A 364 7.84 -14.01 10.36
CA GLY A 364 6.64 -13.32 10.85
C GLY A 364 5.89 -12.51 9.81
N LEU A 365 6.13 -12.81 8.52
CA LEU A 365 5.27 -12.37 7.42
C LEU A 365 3.92 -13.09 7.42
N VAL A 366 3.86 -14.27 8.05
CA VAL A 366 2.63 -15.02 8.35
C VAL A 366 2.69 -15.45 9.81
N LEU A 367 1.58 -15.27 10.53
CA LEU A 367 1.47 -15.61 11.96
C LEU A 367 0.52 -16.79 12.16
N GLU A 368 0.76 -17.57 13.22
CA GLU A 368 -0.22 -18.51 13.77
C GLU A 368 -0.93 -17.86 14.95
N VAL A 369 -2.25 -17.74 14.87
CA VAL A 369 -3.08 -17.19 15.94
C VAL A 369 -4.17 -18.19 16.28
N ASN A 370 -4.30 -18.54 17.55
CA ASN A 370 -5.39 -19.39 18.03
C ASN A 370 -6.63 -18.52 18.27
N ASP A 371 -7.50 -18.48 17.28
CA ASP A 371 -8.76 -17.73 17.32
C ASP A 371 -9.84 -18.48 18.11
N PRO A 372 -10.61 -17.82 18.99
CA PRO A 372 -11.62 -18.47 19.81
C PRO A 372 -12.80 -19.06 19.00
N ARG A 373 -13.05 -18.59 17.77
CA ARG A 373 -14.14 -19.08 16.91
C ARG A 373 -13.66 -20.09 15.88
N HIS A 374 -12.44 -19.90 15.35
CA HIS A 374 -11.94 -20.68 14.21
C HIS A 374 -10.79 -21.63 14.54
N GLY A 375 -10.29 -21.62 15.78
CA GLY A 375 -9.12 -22.38 16.18
C GLY A 375 -7.84 -21.81 15.57
N LYS A 376 -6.90 -22.69 15.18
CA LYS A 376 -5.59 -22.27 14.67
C LYS A 376 -5.71 -21.63 13.28
N MET A 377 -5.50 -20.32 13.19
CA MET A 377 -5.54 -19.54 11.95
C MET A 377 -4.14 -19.11 11.50
N ARG A 378 -3.91 -19.16 10.18
CA ARG A 378 -2.81 -18.42 9.53
C ARG A 378 -3.29 -17.02 9.21
N GLN A 379 -2.61 -16.01 9.73
CA GLN A 379 -2.97 -14.61 9.55
C GLN A 379 -1.80 -13.82 8.94
N LEU A 380 -2.11 -12.64 8.39
CA LEU A 380 -1.08 -11.73 7.88
C LEU A 380 -0.09 -11.34 9.00
N GLY A 381 1.15 -11.11 8.62
CA GLY A 381 2.28 -10.84 9.50
C GLY A 381 2.25 -9.55 10.30
N ASN A 382 3.42 -9.22 10.85
CA ASN A 382 3.71 -7.88 11.32
C ASN A 382 3.83 -6.90 10.15
N LEU A 383 3.34 -5.68 10.34
CA LEU A 383 3.52 -4.59 9.38
C LEU A 383 4.91 -3.96 9.48
N ALA A 384 5.47 -3.93 10.69
CA ALA A 384 6.81 -3.42 10.97
C ALA A 384 7.43 -4.21 12.14
N TRP A 385 8.75 -4.34 12.11
CA TRP A 385 9.52 -4.94 13.20
C TRP A 385 10.26 -3.84 13.95
N LEU A 386 10.01 -3.75 15.26
CA LEU A 386 10.81 -2.94 16.15
C LEU A 386 11.96 -3.80 16.68
N LEU A 387 13.19 -3.32 16.50
CA LEU A 387 14.37 -4.00 17.03
C LEU A 387 14.23 -4.16 18.56
N GLY A 388 14.26 -5.40 19.04
CA GLY A 388 14.09 -5.73 20.46
C GLY A 388 12.64 -5.99 20.91
N ASP A 389 11.63 -5.93 20.03
CA ASP A 389 10.28 -6.39 20.36
C ASP A 389 10.19 -7.92 20.29
N GLU A 390 10.54 -8.58 21.39
CA GLU A 390 10.47 -10.05 21.56
C GLU A 390 9.02 -10.58 21.44
N GLY A 391 8.01 -9.73 21.70
CA GLY A 391 6.61 -10.10 21.61
C GLY A 391 5.98 -9.83 20.24
N ALA A 392 6.74 -9.33 19.25
CA ALA A 392 6.19 -8.88 17.96
C ALA A 392 5.35 -9.97 17.27
N MET A 393 5.70 -11.23 17.47
CA MET A 393 5.05 -12.40 16.87
C MET A 393 3.80 -12.84 17.65
N GLU A 394 3.67 -12.44 18.91
CA GLU A 394 2.57 -12.80 19.78
C GLU A 394 1.41 -11.81 19.60
N LYS A 395 0.32 -12.31 19.00
CA LYS A 395 -0.90 -11.54 18.79
C LYS A 395 -2.03 -12.12 19.61
N ARG A 396 -2.71 -11.23 20.35
CA ARG A 396 -3.99 -11.56 20.94
C ARG A 396 -5.02 -11.78 19.81
N PRO A 397 -5.81 -12.87 19.84
CA PRO A 397 -6.83 -13.11 18.83
C PRO A 397 -7.94 -12.05 18.86
N GLY A 398 -8.84 -12.10 17.88
CA GLY A 398 -10.02 -11.24 17.88
C GLY A 398 -10.90 -11.46 19.11
N PRO A 399 -11.55 -10.42 19.65
CA PRO A 399 -12.37 -10.55 20.84
C PRO A 399 -13.66 -11.33 20.57
N VAL A 400 -14.14 -12.02 21.60
CA VAL A 400 -15.53 -12.49 21.68
C VAL A 400 -16.44 -11.28 21.93
N ALA A 401 -17.69 -11.33 21.48
CA ALA A 401 -18.61 -10.20 21.59
C ALA A 401 -18.77 -9.70 23.04
N ASP A 402 -18.76 -8.37 23.21
CA ASP A 402 -18.94 -7.64 24.47
C ASP A 402 -17.89 -7.90 25.58
N GLU A 403 -16.70 -8.43 25.24
CA GLU A 403 -15.64 -8.75 26.20
C GLU A 403 -15.18 -7.57 27.09
N PHE A 404 -15.30 -6.32 26.65
CA PHE A 404 -14.87 -5.14 27.42
C PHE A 404 -15.90 -4.71 28.48
N ARG A 405 -17.11 -5.30 28.51
CA ARG A 405 -18.21 -4.85 29.38
C ARG A 405 -17.83 -4.74 30.85
N SER A 406 -17.11 -5.73 31.39
CA SER A 406 -16.70 -5.78 32.80
C SER A 406 -15.74 -4.66 33.19
N ASP A 407 -14.97 -4.15 32.23
CA ASP A 407 -13.89 -3.20 32.46
C ASP A 407 -14.33 -1.76 32.18
N LEU A 408 -15.49 -1.58 31.55
CA LEU A 408 -16.07 -0.27 31.28
C LEU A 408 -16.17 0.60 32.55
N PRO A 409 -16.66 0.12 33.72
CA PRO A 409 -16.70 0.95 34.93
C PRO A 409 -15.30 1.42 35.38
N ALA A 410 -14.29 0.56 35.26
CA ALA A 410 -12.91 0.92 35.62
C ALA A 410 -12.37 1.99 34.68
N MET A 411 -12.58 1.83 33.37
CA MET A 411 -12.24 2.86 32.37
C MET A 411 -12.95 4.17 32.68
N LEU A 412 -14.26 4.16 32.96
CA LEU A 412 -15.03 5.37 33.24
C LEU A 412 -14.63 6.03 34.57
N ALA A 413 -14.04 5.30 35.52
CA ALA A 413 -13.49 5.86 36.75
C ALA A 413 -12.15 6.60 36.53
N GLU A 414 -11.46 6.36 35.41
CA GLU A 414 -10.24 7.10 35.07
C GLU A 414 -10.54 8.59 34.90
N ALA A 415 -9.53 9.44 35.15
CA ALA A 415 -9.67 10.87 34.85
C ALA A 415 -9.74 11.10 33.33
N PRO A 416 -10.59 12.02 32.84
CA PRO A 416 -10.55 12.47 31.45
C PRO A 416 -9.15 12.92 31.03
N ARG A 417 -8.82 12.75 29.74
CA ARG A 417 -7.55 13.22 29.18
C ARG A 417 -7.43 14.73 29.39
N LYS A 418 -6.30 15.16 29.93
CA LYS A 418 -6.01 16.59 30.09
C LYS A 418 -5.95 17.26 28.72
N VAL A 419 -6.58 18.43 28.61
CA VAL A 419 -6.56 19.27 27.41
C VAL A 419 -5.12 19.61 27.07
N ARG A 420 -4.61 19.06 25.98
CA ARG A 420 -3.37 19.49 25.33
C ARG A 420 -3.74 20.48 24.23
N SER A 421 -4.06 21.73 24.59
CA SER A 421 -4.44 22.74 23.60
C SER A 421 -3.19 23.37 22.99
N GLY A 422 -2.64 22.70 21.99
CA GLY A 422 -1.78 23.36 21.02
C GLY A 422 -2.64 24.18 20.05
N ASN A 423 -2.22 25.40 19.71
CA ASN A 423 -2.88 26.24 18.70
C ASN A 423 -1.94 26.60 17.54
N ALA A 424 -0.78 25.92 17.47
CA ALA A 424 0.19 26.16 16.42
C ALA A 424 -0.43 25.84 15.05
N ARG A 425 -0.14 26.68 14.08
CA ARG A 425 -0.48 26.47 12.66
C ARG A 425 0.76 25.93 11.95
N GLY A 426 0.54 25.15 10.90
CA GLY A 426 1.62 24.55 10.11
C GLY A 426 1.36 23.09 9.78
N GLY A 427 2.40 22.40 9.29
CA GLY A 427 2.37 20.97 9.02
C GLY A 427 2.54 20.12 10.28
N TRP A 428 1.99 18.90 10.27
CA TRP A 428 2.15 17.94 11.36
C TRP A 428 3.63 17.58 11.60
N LEU A 429 4.45 17.65 10.56
CA LEU A 429 5.87 17.31 10.59
C LEU A 429 6.79 18.53 10.61
N ASP A 430 6.28 19.75 10.84
CA ASP A 430 7.11 20.94 10.91
C ASP A 430 8.22 20.80 11.97
N GLY A 431 9.44 21.14 11.57
CA GLY A 431 10.64 21.00 12.40
C GLY A 431 11.32 19.64 12.29
N LEU A 432 10.70 18.65 11.63
CA LEU A 432 11.35 17.40 11.28
C LEU A 432 12.29 17.61 10.10
N LYS A 433 13.54 17.18 10.23
CA LYS A 433 14.52 17.15 9.14
C LYS A 433 14.78 15.71 8.73
N VAL A 434 14.67 15.44 7.43
CA VAL A 434 14.80 14.11 6.86
C VAL A 434 15.89 14.12 5.80
N VAL A 435 16.86 13.22 5.94
CA VAL A 435 17.84 12.95 4.89
C VAL A 435 17.34 11.76 4.09
N ASP A 436 16.93 12.01 2.86
CA ASP A 436 16.43 11.00 1.94
C ASP A 436 17.58 10.41 1.13
N LEU A 437 18.06 9.23 1.56
CA LEU A 437 19.10 8.43 0.91
C LEU A 437 18.54 7.39 -0.06
N THR A 438 17.24 7.43 -0.32
CA THR A 438 16.56 6.40 -1.08
C THR A 438 16.64 6.66 -2.58
N ASN A 439 16.38 5.63 -3.37
CA ASN A 439 16.42 5.69 -4.82
C ASN A 439 15.19 5.00 -5.45
N VAL A 440 15.08 5.13 -6.77
CA VAL A 440 14.05 4.50 -7.62
C VAL A 440 12.67 5.12 -7.40
N ILE A 441 11.77 4.51 -6.62
CA ILE A 441 10.35 4.93 -6.54
C ILE A 441 9.85 4.99 -5.10
N ALA A 442 9.82 3.86 -4.38
CA ALA A 442 9.10 3.78 -3.09
C ALA A 442 9.67 4.73 -2.02
N GLY A 443 10.98 4.69 -1.79
CA GLY A 443 11.65 5.57 -0.85
C GLY A 443 11.50 7.04 -1.22
N PRO A 444 11.76 7.44 -2.49
CA PRO A 444 11.56 8.81 -2.89
C PRO A 444 10.11 9.27 -2.69
N THR A 445 9.11 8.44 -2.99
CA THR A 445 7.71 8.77 -2.72
C THR A 445 7.45 9.01 -1.23
N ILE A 446 8.04 8.22 -0.32
CA ILE A 446 7.96 8.47 1.13
C ILE A 446 8.49 9.86 1.47
N GLY A 447 9.67 10.23 0.94
CA GLY A 447 10.23 11.57 1.16
C GLY A 447 9.30 12.69 0.68
N SER A 448 8.66 12.53 -0.48
CA SER A 448 7.68 13.52 -0.96
C SER A 448 6.47 13.58 -0.03
N THR A 449 5.94 12.43 0.41
CA THR A 449 4.82 12.38 1.35
C THR A 449 5.15 13.09 2.66
N LEU A 450 6.33 12.85 3.26
CA LEU A 450 6.74 13.55 4.48
C LEU A 450 6.83 15.08 4.27
N SER A 451 7.35 15.51 3.13
CA SER A 451 7.41 16.94 2.78
C SER A 451 6.01 17.58 2.67
N ARG A 452 5.03 16.88 2.08
CA ARG A 452 3.63 17.34 2.00
C ARG A 452 3.01 17.64 3.38
N PHE A 453 3.50 16.99 4.44
CA PHE A 453 3.05 17.20 5.82
C PHE A 453 3.99 18.12 6.64
N GLY A 454 4.94 18.82 6.01
CA GLY A 454 5.74 19.88 6.62
C GLY A 454 7.20 19.51 6.96
N ALA A 455 7.64 18.27 6.68
CA ALA A 455 9.03 17.89 6.93
C ALA A 455 9.99 18.60 5.96
N GLU A 456 11.15 19.03 6.46
CA GLU A 456 12.26 19.47 5.60
C GLU A 456 13.02 18.23 5.10
N VAL A 457 12.83 17.88 3.84
CA VAL A 457 13.43 16.68 3.24
C VAL A 457 14.55 17.07 2.29
N THR A 458 15.77 16.63 2.58
CA THR A 458 16.95 16.81 1.72
C THR A 458 17.23 15.51 0.97
N SER A 459 17.19 15.54 -0.36
CA SER A 459 17.49 14.37 -1.17
C SER A 459 18.99 14.26 -1.44
N VAL A 460 19.57 13.10 -1.16
CA VAL A 460 20.98 12.81 -1.47
C VAL A 460 21.02 11.81 -2.62
N GLN A 461 21.42 12.30 -3.80
CA GLN A 461 21.52 11.49 -5.02
C GLN A 461 22.96 11.01 -5.24
N PRO A 462 23.16 9.80 -5.81
CA PRO A 462 24.48 9.33 -6.18
C PRO A 462 25.06 10.18 -7.33
N VAL A 463 26.39 10.35 -7.35
CA VAL A 463 27.12 11.09 -8.41
C VAL A 463 26.89 10.46 -9.79
N SER A 464 26.69 9.14 -9.83
CA SER A 464 26.37 8.41 -11.05
C SER A 464 25.05 7.67 -10.87
N PRO A 465 24.00 8.00 -11.64
CA PRO A 465 22.68 7.38 -11.48
C PRO A 465 22.73 5.86 -11.68
N SER A 466 22.13 5.11 -10.75
CA SER A 466 22.03 3.64 -10.85
C SER A 466 20.83 3.16 -11.66
N VAL A 467 19.87 4.06 -11.86
CA VAL A 467 18.62 3.84 -12.61
C VAL A 467 18.69 4.56 -13.94
N ASP A 468 17.86 4.13 -14.88
CA ASP A 468 17.72 4.77 -16.18
C ASP A 468 17.07 6.16 -16.10
N PRO A 469 17.21 6.99 -17.17
CA PRO A 469 16.57 8.30 -17.22
C PRO A 469 15.04 8.27 -17.10
N TRP A 470 14.38 7.19 -17.55
CA TRP A 470 12.94 7.01 -17.37
C TRP A 470 12.56 7.03 -15.89
N ASN A 471 13.24 6.22 -15.06
CA ASN A 471 12.99 6.20 -13.63
C ASN A 471 13.41 7.48 -12.92
N ALA A 472 14.56 8.03 -13.28
CA ALA A 472 15.05 9.25 -12.66
C ALA A 472 14.17 10.48 -12.98
N ILE A 473 13.65 10.58 -14.21
CA ILE A 473 12.93 11.76 -14.67
C ILE A 473 11.43 11.60 -14.43
N VAL A 474 10.79 10.57 -15.00
CA VAL A 474 9.32 10.47 -14.97
C VAL A 474 8.81 10.22 -13.58
N PHE A 475 9.25 9.14 -12.94
CA PHE A 475 8.86 8.87 -11.56
C PHE A 475 9.44 9.95 -10.62
N GLY A 476 10.58 10.54 -10.97
CA GLY A 476 11.17 11.64 -10.25
C GLY A 476 10.27 12.89 -10.18
N LEU A 477 9.50 13.20 -11.22
CA LEU A 477 8.58 14.35 -11.23
C LEU A 477 7.60 14.30 -10.08
N HIS A 478 7.04 13.12 -9.77
CA HIS A 478 6.16 12.93 -8.63
C HIS A 478 6.95 12.75 -7.33
N ALA A 479 7.96 11.89 -7.35
CA ALA A 479 8.62 11.41 -6.15
C ALA A 479 9.59 12.43 -5.52
N HIS A 480 10.04 13.46 -6.25
CA HIS A 480 10.90 14.53 -5.70
C HIS A 480 10.15 15.81 -5.31
N ARG A 481 8.83 15.86 -5.44
CA ARG A 481 8.03 17.05 -5.09
C ARG A 481 8.23 17.44 -3.62
N GLY A 482 8.57 18.71 -3.40
CA GLY A 482 8.73 19.32 -2.08
C GLY A 482 10.08 19.05 -1.40
N LYS A 483 10.96 18.27 -2.02
CA LYS A 483 12.31 18.01 -1.50
C LYS A 483 13.30 19.10 -1.91
N LYS A 484 14.33 19.29 -1.10
CA LYS A 484 15.49 20.13 -1.39
C LYS A 484 16.64 19.31 -1.94
#